data_AF-A0A7L4MW47-F1
#
_entry.id   AF-A0A7L4MW47-F1
#
_cell.length_a   1.000
_cell.length_b   1.000
_cell.length_c   1.000
_cell.angle_alpha   90.00
_cell.angle_beta   90.00
_cell.angle_gamma   90.00
#
_symmetry.space_group_name_H-M   'P 1'
#
loop_
_entity.id
_entity.type
_entity.pdbx_description
1 polymer ?
#
loop_
_entity_poly.entity_id
_entity_poly.type
_entity_poly.pdbx_seq_one_letter_code
_entity_poly.pdbx_strand_id
1 'polypeptide(L)' 'SFIGEESVAAGEGSILTDNPTWIIDPIDGTTNFVHRFPFVAVSIGFVVKKKIEFGIVYSCVEDKMYTARKGKGAFC' A
#
# COMPACT_ATOMS: atom_id res chain seq x y z
N SER A 1 9.11 10.54 -3.67
CA SER A 1 9.78 9.73 -2.64
C SER A 1 9.07 8.41 -2.48
N PHE A 2 9.72 7.45 -1.82
CA PHE A 2 9.17 6.13 -1.51
C PHE A 2 9.30 5.90 -0.01
N ILE A 3 8.32 5.20 0.55
CA ILE A 3 8.35 4.58 1.88
C ILE A 3 7.84 3.17 1.65
N GLY A 4 8.75 2.20 1.56
CA GLY A 4 8.40 0.79 1.40
C GLY A 4 8.73 0.01 2.66
N GLU A 5 7.89 -0.95 3.05
CA GLU A 5 8.15 -1.81 4.24
C GLU A 5 9.56 -2.41 4.21
N GLU A 6 9.89 -3.14 3.14
CA GLU A 6 11.18 -3.83 3.03
C GLU A 6 12.36 -2.88 2.81
N SER A 7 12.11 -1.70 2.22
CA SER A 7 13.11 -0.64 2.13
C SER A 7 13.45 -0.07 3.51
N VAL A 8 12.45 0.12 4.37
CA VAL A 8 12.63 0.57 5.75
C VAL A 8 13.36 -0.51 6.57
N ALA A 9 13.02 -1.78 6.38
CA ALA A 9 13.76 -2.90 6.98
C ALA A 9 15.23 -2.93 6.53
N ALA A 10 15.52 -2.54 5.28
CA ALA A 10 16.87 -2.40 4.74
C ALA A 10 17.62 -1.11 5.18
N GLY A 11 16.99 -0.26 5.99
CA GLY A 11 17.61 0.93 6.59
C GLY A 11 17.24 2.27 5.95
N GLU A 12 16.29 2.30 5.00
CA GLU A 12 15.75 3.57 4.50
C GLU A 12 14.86 4.28 5.54
N GLY A 13 14.78 5.61 5.44
CA GLY A 13 13.98 6.41 6.37
C GLY A 13 12.48 6.35 6.08
N SER A 14 11.68 6.04 7.10
CA SER A 14 10.21 6.16 7.05
C SER A 14 9.75 7.58 7.42
N ILE A 15 10.15 8.57 6.62
CA ILE A 15 9.87 9.99 6.88
C ILE A 15 8.91 10.54 5.83
N LEU A 16 7.70 10.88 6.25
CA LEU A 16 6.72 11.51 5.38
C LEU A 16 6.94 13.02 5.31
N THR A 17 7.23 13.51 4.10
CA THR A 17 7.42 14.94 3.80
C THR A 17 6.24 15.49 2.99
N ASP A 18 6.32 16.76 2.57
CA ASP A 18 5.30 17.34 1.68
C ASP A 18 5.46 16.92 0.22
N ASN A 19 6.58 16.30 -0.14
CA ASN A 19 6.83 15.77 -1.48
C ASN A 19 5.85 14.62 -1.81
N PRO A 20 5.46 14.47 -3.09
CA PRO A 20 4.74 13.30 -3.55
C PRO A 20 5.45 12.00 -3.15
N THR A 21 4.79 11.20 -2.33
CA THR A 21 5.35 10.00 -1.70
C THR A 21 4.46 8.80 -1.97
N TRP A 22 5.08 7.73 -2.47
CA TRP A 22 4.47 6.40 -2.56
C TRP A 22 4.75 5.65 -1.27
N ILE A 23 3.70 5.13 -0.63
CA ILE A 23 3.78 4.27 0.55
C ILE A 23 3.38 2.87 0.08
N ILE A 24 4.26 1.89 0.24
CA ILE A 24 4.12 0.58 -0.40
C ILE A 24 4.32 -0.52 0.64
N ASP A 25 3.37 -1.44 0.67
CA ASP A 25 3.53 -2.75 1.28
C ASP A 25 3.47 -3.79 0.14
N PRO A 26 4.57 -4.52 -0.13
CA PRO A 26 4.63 -5.45 -1.23
C PRO A 26 3.81 -6.73 -0.98
N ILE A 27 3.66 -7.18 0.27
CA ILE A 27 2.89 -8.36 0.67
C ILE A 27 2.31 -8.13 2.07
N ASP A 28 1.14 -7.49 2.13
CA ASP A 28 0.37 -7.40 3.36
C ASP A 28 -0.23 -8.79 3.65
N GLY A 29 0.05 -9.29 4.85
CA GLY A 29 -0.26 -10.65 5.23
C GLY A 29 0.82 -11.67 4.88
N THR A 30 2.11 -11.34 4.99
CA THR A 30 3.22 -12.29 4.81
C THR A 30 3.03 -13.63 5.57
N THR A 31 2.49 -13.62 6.80
CA THR A 31 2.12 -14.86 7.52
C THR A 31 1.06 -15.67 6.78
N ASN A 32 0.01 -15.01 6.27
CA ASN A 32 -1.02 -15.66 5.47
C ASN A 32 -0.43 -16.23 4.18
N PHE A 33 0.46 -15.49 3.51
CA PHE A 33 1.16 -15.95 2.33
C PHE A 33 1.97 -17.22 2.60
N VAL A 34 2.76 -17.25 3.67
CA VAL A 34 3.55 -18.41 4.10
C VAL A 34 2.65 -19.63 4.37
N HIS A 35 1.49 -19.42 5.00
CA HIS A 35 0.54 -20.49 5.33
C HIS A 35 -0.50 -20.79 4.24
N ARG A 36 -0.43 -20.13 3.07
CA ARG A 36 -1.43 -20.23 1.99
C ARG A 36 -2.86 -19.91 2.44
N PHE A 37 -3.00 -19.05 3.44
CA PHE A 37 -4.29 -18.53 3.86
C PHE A 37 -4.76 -17.47 2.85
N PRO A 38 -6.03 -17.46 2.41
CA PRO A 38 -6.45 -16.78 1.17
C PRO A 38 -6.64 -15.26 1.32
N PHE A 39 -5.96 -14.62 2.26
CA PHE A 39 -6.01 -13.16 2.46
C PHE A 39 -4.60 -12.60 2.45
N VAL A 40 -4.16 -12.21 1.26
CA VAL A 40 -2.84 -11.62 0.97
C VAL A 40 -3.09 -10.46 0.01
N ALA A 41 -2.50 -9.31 0.28
CA ALA A 41 -2.70 -8.13 -0.54
C ALA A 41 -1.41 -7.43 -0.95
N VAL A 42 -1.46 -6.73 -2.09
CA VAL A 42 -0.50 -5.67 -2.43
C VAL A 42 -1.16 -4.34 -2.09
N SER A 43 -0.48 -3.46 -1.36
CA SER A 43 -1.02 -2.16 -0.93
C SER A 43 -0.15 -1.00 -1.40
N ILE A 44 -0.77 -0.01 -2.04
CA ILE A 44 -0.11 1.20 -2.53
C ILE A 44 -0.94 2.42 -2.13
N GLY A 45 -0.35 3.29 -1.33
CA GLY A 45 -0.87 4.62 -1.02
C GLY A 45 -0.06 5.71 -1.72
N PHE A 46 -0.73 6.75 -2.20
CA PHE A 46 -0.07 7.95 -2.73
C PHE A 46 -0.44 9.18 -1.93
N VAL A 47 0.59 9.90 -1.48
CA VAL A 47 0.48 11.00 -0.54
C VAL A 47 1.12 12.26 -1.12
N VAL A 48 0.43 13.39 -0.99
CA VAL A 48 0.93 14.73 -1.38
C VAL A 48 0.67 15.69 -0.23
N LYS A 49 1.66 16.49 0.18
CA LYS A 49 1.52 17.43 1.32
C LYS A 49 0.98 16.73 2.58
N LYS A 50 1.50 15.53 2.87
CA LYS A 50 1.10 14.65 3.97
C LYS A 50 -0.39 14.29 4.00
N LYS A 51 -1.10 14.39 2.86
CA LYS A 51 -2.50 13.98 2.70
C LYS A 51 -2.59 12.87 1.67
N ILE A 52 -3.32 11.81 1.99
CA ILE A 52 -3.59 10.72 1.04
C ILE A 52 -4.44 11.26 -0.10
N GLU A 53 -3.98 11.03 -1.33
CA GLU A 53 -4.69 11.41 -2.55
C GLU A 53 -5.38 10.22 -3.20
N PHE A 54 -4.75 9.04 -3.19
CA PHE A 54 -5.38 7.77 -3.56
C PHE A 54 -4.76 6.57 -2.85
N GLY A 55 -5.50 5.47 -2.84
CA GLY A 55 -5.06 4.16 -2.34
C GLY A 55 -5.52 3.05 -3.27
N ILE A 56 -4.70 2.01 -3.38
CA ILE A 56 -4.94 0.79 -4.14
C ILE A 56 -4.62 -0.38 -3.21
N VAL A 57 -5.54 -1.32 -3.06
CA VAL A 57 -5.32 -2.57 -2.34
C VAL A 57 -5.81 -3.69 -3.24
N TYR A 58 -4.93 -4.60 -3.62
CA TYR A 58 -5.30 -5.74 -4.46
C TYR A 58 -5.24 -7.01 -3.62
N SER A 59 -6.40 -7.63 -3.35
CA SER A 59 -6.48 -8.94 -2.70
C SER A 59 -6.17 -10.03 -3.72
N CYS A 60 -4.95 -10.56 -3.66
CA CYS A 60 -4.36 -11.38 -4.73
C CYS A 60 -5.10 -12.70 -4.96
N VAL A 61 -5.55 -13.35 -3.88
CA VAL A 61 -6.21 -14.67 -3.95
C VAL A 61 -7.69 -14.53 -4.30
N GLU A 62 -8.31 -13.43 -3.91
CA GLU A 62 -9.72 -13.16 -4.23
C GLU A 62 -9.91 -12.52 -5.61
N ASP A 63 -8.84 -12.10 -6.28
CA ASP A 63 -8.87 -11.31 -7.52
C ASP A 63 -9.76 -10.05 -7.40
N LYS A 64 -9.61 -9.33 -6.28
CA LYS A 64 -10.39 -8.13 -5.97
C LYS A 64 -9.50 -6.91 -5.88
N MET A 65 -9.84 -5.87 -6.64
CA MET A 65 -9.09 -4.63 -6.72
C MET A 65 -9.84 -3.49 -6.02
N TYR A 66 -9.44 -3.20 -4.79
CA TYR A 66 -9.97 -2.08 -4.04
C TYR A 66 -9.24 -0.79 -4.42
N THR A 67 -9.98 0.23 -4.83
CA THR A 67 -9.40 1.53 -5.18
C THR A 67 -10.19 2.65 -4.55
N ALA A 68 -9.50 3.70 -4.13
CA ALA A 68 -10.15 4.94 -3.70
C ALA A 68 -9.29 6.13 -4.10
N ARG A 69 -9.96 7.22 -4.51
CA ARG A 69 -9.31 8.50 -4.76
C ARG A 69 -10.12 9.61 -4.12
N LYS A 70 -9.43 10.56 -3.50
CA LYS A 70 -10.03 11.70 -2.83
C LYS A 70 -11.00 12.45 -3.75
N GLY A 71 -12.25 12.58 -3.30
CA GLY A 71 -13.33 13.22 -4.06
C GLY A 71 -13.82 12.42 -5.28
N LYS A 72 -13.47 11.15 -5.42
CA LYS A 72 -13.83 10.28 -6.56
C LYS A 72 -14.51 8.97 -6.17
N GLY A 73 -14.71 8.73 -4.87
CA GLY A 73 -15.34 7.51 -4.36
C GLY A 73 -14.33 6.39 -4.11
N ALA A 74 -14.89 5.21 -3.77
CA ALA A 74 -14.17 3.97 -3.53
C ALA A 74 -14.91 2.82 -4.22
N PHE A 75 -14.15 1.86 -4.74
CA PHE A 75 -14.63 0.76 -5.58
C PHE A 75 -13.90 -0.55 -5.25
N CYS A 76 -14.51 -1.68 -5.62
CA CYS A 76 -13.97 -3.04 -5.56
C CYS A 76 -14.32 -3.75 -6.87
#